data_AF-A0A932TC11-F1
#
_entry.id   AF-A0A932TC11-F1
#
_cell.length_a   1.000
_cell.length_b   1.000
_cell.length_c   1.000
_cell.angle_alpha   90.00
_cell.angle_beta   90.00
_cell.angle_gamma   90.00
#
_symmetry.space_group_name_H-M   'P 1'
#
loop_
_entity.id
_entity.type
_entity.pdbx_description
1 polymer ?
#
loop_
_entity_poly.entity_id
_entity_poly.type
_entity_poly.pdbx_seq_one_letter_code
_entity_poly.pdbx_strand_id
1 'polypeptide(L)'
;MRCIHCAREVPAGRFCLSCGQPLDAGAPIATPSNPPAAPRTGTPRRPVLTLILCLIALLGLLSVVGVAILMRGNNVAAARRSGAGTAPGPVVVLPDRDIKPTPPVVVQPGLVDNVPSPVVVPPTPPSPGMPDDVRAYLERLQKIEILRLNEEDRFGRQVPQFLTGMMEWALSITEEDQAGQAKMQQMLGTFRQGEEAAHQVGARFESETPPVPDVCQRLHLTYRAAMQSWSATIGQISRALVQGLAQQTPPDPKALGRQGSGAYEERLREAEGELTAICARYNVRPWFHIEPVPRGGILGF
;
A
#
# COMPACT_ATOMS: atom_id res chain seq x y z
N MET A 1 41.24 -10.40 8.83
CA MET A 1 40.73 -11.60 8.11
C MET A 1 40.02 -11.14 6.84
N ARG A 2 39.91 -11.96 5.79
CA ARG A 2 39.18 -11.60 4.55
C ARG A 2 37.77 -12.18 4.56
N CYS A 3 36.79 -11.38 4.16
CA CYS A 3 35.40 -11.84 4.03
C CYS A 3 35.27 -12.83 2.88
N ILE A 4 34.67 -14.00 3.13
CA ILE A 4 34.53 -15.08 2.15
C ILE A 4 33.61 -14.66 0.98
N HIS A 5 32.65 -13.77 1.26
CA HIS A 5 31.65 -13.33 0.26
C HIS A 5 32.13 -12.19 -0.65
N CYS A 6 32.98 -11.29 -0.17
CA CYS A 6 33.38 -10.10 -0.94
C CYS A 6 34.91 -9.88 -1.03
N ALA A 7 35.71 -10.79 -0.48
CA ALA A 7 37.18 -10.79 -0.45
C ALA A 7 37.86 -9.57 0.20
N ARG A 8 37.12 -8.60 0.75
CA ARG A 8 37.68 -7.45 1.46
C ARG A 8 38.21 -7.83 2.84
N GLU A 9 39.27 -7.14 3.26
CA GLU A 9 39.79 -7.25 4.62
C GLU A 9 38.82 -6.63 5.62
N VAL A 10 38.55 -7.37 6.69
CA VAL A 10 37.63 -7.00 7.75
C VAL A 10 38.31 -7.14 9.12
N PRO A 11 38.09 -6.17 10.02
CA PRO A 11 38.46 -6.29 11.43
C PRO A 11 37.64 -7.39 12.10
N ALA A 12 38.15 -7.98 13.18
CA ALA A 12 37.46 -9.06 13.89
C ALA A 12 36.07 -8.58 14.37
N GLY A 13 35.01 -9.23 13.89
CA GLY A 13 33.62 -8.86 14.16
C GLY A 13 32.65 -9.91 13.64
N ARG A 14 31.39 -9.86 14.10
CA ARG A 14 30.36 -10.84 13.72
C ARG A 14 29.84 -10.68 12.28
N PHE A 15 30.01 -9.50 11.68
CA PHE A 15 29.50 -9.17 10.35
C PHE A 15 30.54 -8.41 9.51
N CYS A 16 30.50 -8.60 8.20
CA CYS A 16 31.30 -7.83 7.26
C CYS A 16 30.68 -6.44 7.06
N LEU A 17 31.39 -5.38 7.45
CA LEU A 17 30.94 -3.99 7.29
C LEU A 17 30.75 -3.55 5.83
N SER A 18 31.35 -4.27 4.86
CA SER A 18 31.22 -3.92 3.44
C SER A 18 30.00 -4.55 2.75
N CYS A 19 29.58 -5.75 3.14
CA CYS A 19 28.49 -6.47 2.46
C CYS A 19 27.35 -6.92 3.39
N GLY A 20 27.47 -6.67 4.71
CA GLY A 20 26.47 -7.02 5.71
C GLY A 20 26.37 -8.51 6.06
N GLN A 21 27.12 -9.38 5.38
CA GLN A 21 27.06 -10.83 5.61
C GLN A 21 27.76 -11.25 6.92
N PRO A 22 27.22 -12.21 7.66
CA PRO A 22 27.87 -12.74 8.87
C PRO A 22 29.21 -13.37 8.52
N LEU A 23 30.21 -13.17 9.37
CA LEU A 23 31.51 -13.83 9.25
C LEU A 23 31.44 -15.08 10.11
N ASP A 24 31.35 -16.26 9.48
CA ASP A 24 31.27 -17.55 10.17
C ASP A 24 32.41 -17.68 11.19
N ALA A 25 32.05 -17.53 12.47
CA ALA A 25 32.94 -17.79 13.59
C ALA A 25 33.02 -19.30 13.76
N GLY A 26 34.06 -19.90 13.17
CA GLY A 26 34.23 -21.33 13.12
C GLY A 26 34.24 -22.03 14.49
N ALA A 27 33.59 -23.19 14.47
CA ALA A 27 33.79 -24.41 15.26
C ALA A 27 33.18 -24.51 16.68
N PRO A 28 32.40 -25.59 16.93
CA PRO A 28 31.65 -25.82 18.17
C PRO A 28 32.52 -26.38 19.30
N ILE A 29 32.21 -25.95 20.54
CA ILE A 29 32.63 -26.66 21.74
C ILE A 29 31.77 -27.92 21.87
N ALA A 30 32.42 -29.08 21.85
CA ALA A 30 31.79 -30.36 22.14
C ALA A 30 31.35 -30.44 23.61
N THR A 31 30.09 -30.80 23.84
CA THR A 31 29.58 -31.23 25.16
C THR A 31 28.82 -32.55 24.99
N PRO A 32 28.94 -33.50 25.95
CA PRO A 32 28.65 -34.89 25.71
C PRO A 32 27.24 -35.33 26.16
N SER A 33 26.83 -36.47 25.59
CA SER A 33 26.03 -37.56 26.19
C SER A 33 24.56 -37.32 26.58
N ASN A 34 23.70 -37.89 25.74
CA ASN A 34 22.31 -38.28 26.01
C ASN A 34 22.16 -39.20 27.24
N PRO A 35 21.07 -39.08 28.02
CA PRO A 35 20.48 -40.19 28.75
C PRO A 35 19.36 -40.91 27.95
N PRO A 36 19.08 -42.20 28.24
CA PRO A 36 18.23 -43.06 27.43
C PRO A 36 16.72 -42.77 27.58
N ALA A 37 16.01 -42.97 26.47
CA ALA A 37 14.56 -42.89 26.36
C ALA A 37 13.85 -43.98 27.18
N ALA A 38 12.84 -43.58 27.96
CA ALA A 38 11.90 -44.48 28.62
C ALA A 38 10.70 -44.78 27.70
N PRO A 39 10.16 -46.01 27.69
CA PRO A 39 8.97 -46.35 26.90
C PRO A 39 7.70 -45.83 27.59
N ARG A 40 6.95 -44.96 26.90
CA ARG A 40 5.59 -44.57 27.31
C ARG A 40 4.56 -45.47 26.67
N THR A 41 4.13 -46.48 27.41
CA THR A 41 2.86 -47.19 27.19
C THR A 41 1.72 -46.37 27.79
N GLY A 42 0.85 -45.79 26.96
CA GLY A 42 -0.33 -45.03 27.38
C GLY A 42 -1.55 -45.40 26.54
N THR A 43 -2.58 -45.90 27.21
CA THR A 43 -3.76 -46.59 26.70
C THR A 43 -4.80 -45.68 26.01
N PRO A 44 -5.63 -46.21 25.07
CA PRO A 44 -6.65 -45.44 24.39
C PRO A 44 -7.95 -45.40 25.23
N ARG A 45 -8.18 -44.32 25.97
CA ARG A 45 -9.49 -44.02 26.57
C ARG A 45 -9.74 -42.52 26.62
N ARG A 46 -10.69 -42.03 25.83
CA ARG A 46 -11.85 -41.17 26.24
C ARG A 46 -12.44 -40.39 25.04
N PRO A 47 -13.45 -40.94 24.33
CA PRO A 47 -14.20 -40.21 23.29
C PRO A 47 -15.09 -39.07 23.84
N VAL A 48 -15.17 -38.90 25.17
CA VAL A 48 -16.00 -37.88 25.82
C VAL A 48 -15.36 -36.48 25.77
N LEU A 49 -14.03 -36.38 25.77
CA LEU A 49 -13.34 -35.08 25.75
C LEU A 49 -13.50 -34.36 24.40
N THR A 50 -13.45 -35.12 23.29
CA THR A 50 -13.65 -34.60 21.94
C THR A 50 -15.07 -34.08 21.74
N LEU A 51 -16.07 -34.73 22.36
CA LEU A 51 -17.46 -34.30 22.28
C LEU A 51 -17.69 -32.97 23.03
N ILE A 52 -17.06 -32.79 24.19
CA ILE A 52 -17.11 -31.53 24.95
C ILE A 52 -16.45 -30.38 24.17
N LEU A 53 -15.28 -30.63 23.56
CA LEU A 53 -14.58 -29.62 22.73
C LEU A 53 -15.40 -29.20 21.50
N CYS A 54 -16.06 -30.13 20.81
CA CYS A 54 -16.97 -29.81 19.70
C CYS A 54 -18.16 -28.95 20.16
N LEU A 55 -18.73 -29.23 21.34
CA LEU A 55 -19.89 -28.50 21.85
C LEU A 55 -19.54 -27.05 22.24
N ILE A 56 -18.35 -26.84 22.82
CA ILE A 56 -17.82 -25.50 23.13
C ILE A 56 -17.54 -24.72 21.83
N ALA A 57 -16.95 -25.35 20.82
CA ALA A 57 -16.69 -24.71 19.54
C ALA A 57 -18.00 -24.28 18.83
N LEU A 58 -19.06 -25.08 18.92
CA LEU A 58 -20.36 -24.80 18.31
C LEU A 58 -21.10 -23.64 19.01
N LEU A 59 -21.02 -23.59 20.35
CA LEU A 59 -21.52 -22.46 21.14
C LEU A 59 -20.76 -21.15 20.85
N GLY A 60 -19.44 -21.23 20.67
CA GLY A 60 -18.62 -20.09 20.26
C GLY A 60 -18.97 -19.57 18.86
N LEU A 61 -19.30 -20.46 17.92
CA LEU A 61 -19.70 -20.05 16.58
C LEU A 61 -21.07 -19.33 16.59
N LEU A 62 -22.02 -19.83 17.39
CA LEU A 62 -23.36 -19.23 17.53
C LEU A 62 -23.31 -17.84 18.16
N SER A 63 -22.42 -17.60 19.12
CA SER A 63 -22.29 -16.28 19.75
C SER A 63 -21.71 -15.23 18.79
N VAL A 64 -20.74 -15.59 17.95
CA VAL A 64 -20.15 -14.69 16.95
C VAL A 64 -21.18 -14.27 15.89
N VAL A 65 -22.01 -15.21 15.41
CA VAL A 65 -23.09 -14.92 14.45
C VAL A 65 -24.15 -14.00 15.07
N GLY A 66 -24.51 -14.21 16.33
CA GLY A 66 -25.46 -13.35 17.05
C GLY A 66 -24.99 -11.89 17.17
N VAL A 67 -23.71 -11.67 17.50
CA VAL A 67 -23.13 -10.32 17.63
C VAL A 67 -23.03 -9.62 16.27
N ALA A 68 -22.67 -10.35 15.20
CA ALA A 68 -22.59 -9.80 13.85
C ALA A 68 -23.96 -9.30 13.32
N ILE A 69 -25.05 -9.99 13.67
CA ILE A 69 -26.42 -9.58 13.29
C ILE A 69 -26.84 -8.33 14.08
N LEU A 70 -26.52 -8.23 15.37
CA LEU A 70 -26.85 -7.07 16.20
C LEU A 70 -26.10 -5.79 15.77
N MET A 71 -24.83 -5.90 15.36
CA MET A 71 -24.08 -4.73 14.87
C MET A 71 -24.56 -4.21 13.51
N ARG A 72 -25.17 -5.05 12.68
CA ARG A 72 -25.72 -4.62 11.37
C ARG A 72 -27.01 -3.81 11.51
N GLY A 73 -27.78 -3.98 12.59
CA GLY A 73 -29.07 -3.31 12.80
C GLY A 73 -28.97 -1.82 13.22
N ASN A 74 -27.91 -1.43 13.93
CA ASN A 74 -27.80 -0.07 14.50
C ASN A 74 -27.36 1.01 13.51
N ASN A 75 -26.77 0.66 12.37
CA ASN A 75 -26.19 1.63 11.44
C ASN A 75 -27.21 2.23 10.44
N VAL A 76 -28.44 1.72 10.38
CA VAL A 76 -29.47 2.19 9.43
C VAL A 76 -30.33 3.33 10.02
N ALA A 77 -30.32 3.53 11.34
CA ALA A 77 -31.15 4.55 12.01
C ALA A 77 -30.51 5.96 12.06
N ALA A 78 -29.21 6.10 11.84
CA ALA A 78 -28.49 7.38 12.02
C ALA A 78 -28.42 8.26 10.75
N ALA A 79 -28.79 7.75 9.57
CA ALA A 79 -28.55 8.44 8.29
C ALA A 79 -29.68 9.38 7.81
N ARG A 80 -30.72 9.66 8.62
CA ARG A 80 -31.91 10.45 8.17
C ARG A 80 -32.10 11.84 8.79
N ARG A 81 -31.13 12.42 9.51
CA ARG A 81 -31.36 13.69 10.27
C ARG A 81 -30.46 14.89 9.96
N SER A 82 -29.64 14.88 8.92
CA SER A 82 -28.75 16.02 8.62
C SER A 82 -28.76 16.28 7.11
N GLY A 83 -29.11 17.44 6.55
CA GLY A 83 -29.44 18.72 7.15
C GLY A 83 -30.03 19.67 6.08
N ALA A 84 -30.74 20.68 6.57
CA ALA A 84 -31.29 21.80 5.82
C ALA A 84 -30.55 23.10 6.22
N GLY A 85 -30.40 24.03 5.26
CA GLY A 85 -29.96 25.43 5.47
C GLY A 85 -28.43 25.61 5.46
N THR A 86 -27.83 26.69 4.96
CA THR A 86 -28.30 28.05 4.64
C THR A 86 -27.22 28.73 3.77
N ALA A 87 -27.61 29.57 2.79
CA ALA A 87 -26.72 30.37 1.94
C ALA A 87 -26.32 31.71 2.62
N PRO A 88 -25.12 32.26 2.30
CA PRO A 88 -25.03 33.72 2.11
C PRO A 88 -24.04 34.21 1.02
N GLY A 89 -24.52 35.16 0.20
CA GLY A 89 -23.90 36.46 -0.13
C GLY A 89 -22.60 36.57 -0.96
N PRO A 90 -22.57 37.36 -2.05
CA PRO A 90 -21.34 37.65 -2.81
C PRO A 90 -20.58 38.87 -2.25
N VAL A 91 -19.23 38.80 -2.23
CA VAL A 91 -18.32 39.89 -1.84
C VAL A 91 -17.49 40.33 -3.06
N VAL A 92 -17.34 41.65 -3.23
CA VAL A 92 -16.71 42.34 -4.36
C VAL A 92 -15.25 42.71 -4.06
N VAL A 93 -14.34 42.20 -4.90
CA VAL A 93 -13.12 42.75 -5.56
C VAL A 93 -12.30 43.90 -4.93
N LEU A 94 -10.96 43.79 -4.96
CA LEU A 94 -10.02 44.78 -5.55
C LEU A 94 -8.58 44.20 -5.69
N PRO A 95 -7.90 44.29 -6.87
CA PRO A 95 -6.46 44.10 -6.97
C PRO A 95 -5.70 45.44 -7.11
N ASP A 96 -4.59 45.53 -6.38
CA ASP A 96 -3.66 46.64 -6.32
C ASP A 96 -2.73 46.68 -7.56
N ARG A 97 -2.39 47.88 -8.04
CA ARG A 97 -1.52 48.12 -9.21
C ARG A 97 -0.22 48.77 -8.75
N ASP A 98 0.86 48.01 -8.75
CA ASP A 98 2.23 48.55 -8.72
C ASP A 98 2.84 48.50 -10.13
N ILE A 99 2.95 49.65 -10.78
CA ILE A 99 3.72 49.84 -12.03
C ILE A 99 4.93 50.71 -11.70
N LYS A 100 6.12 50.11 -11.82
CA LYS A 100 7.41 50.81 -11.74
C LYS A 100 7.81 51.30 -13.14
N PRO A 101 8.14 52.59 -13.36
CA PRO A 101 8.56 53.07 -14.67
C PRO A 101 10.08 52.89 -14.88
N THR A 102 10.52 52.56 -16.10
CA THR A 102 11.94 52.55 -16.51
C THR A 102 12.03 53.10 -17.95
N PRO A 103 13.08 53.87 -18.31
CA PRO A 103 13.02 54.99 -19.26
C PRO A 103 13.26 54.61 -20.74
N PRO A 104 13.04 55.54 -21.71
CA PRO A 104 12.96 55.20 -23.12
C PRO A 104 14.34 55.01 -23.77
N VAL A 105 14.45 53.96 -24.60
CA VAL A 105 15.59 53.75 -25.51
C VAL A 105 15.25 54.37 -26.86
N VAL A 106 16.12 55.28 -27.31
CA VAL A 106 16.11 55.88 -28.64
C VAL A 106 16.72 54.87 -29.63
N VAL A 107 15.99 54.52 -30.70
CA VAL A 107 16.56 53.87 -31.89
C VAL A 107 15.99 54.52 -33.17
N GLN A 108 16.90 54.79 -34.10
CA GLN A 108 16.76 55.51 -35.37
C GLN A 108 15.81 54.85 -36.41
N PRO A 109 15.36 55.61 -37.43
CA PRO A 109 14.46 55.11 -38.46
C PRO A 109 15.23 54.47 -39.63
N GLY A 110 14.99 53.17 -39.84
CA GLY A 110 15.37 52.40 -41.02
C GLY A 110 14.12 51.90 -41.74
N LEU A 111 14.14 52.02 -43.06
CA LEU A 111 13.04 51.92 -44.01
C LEU A 111 12.71 50.46 -44.40
N VAL A 112 11.45 50.21 -44.75
CA VAL A 112 10.87 49.14 -45.61
C VAL A 112 10.30 47.86 -44.97
N ASP A 113 8.96 47.87 -44.90
CA ASP A 113 7.99 46.84 -45.30
C ASP A 113 8.20 45.36 -44.92
N ASN A 114 7.69 45.00 -43.74
CA ASN A 114 6.88 43.81 -43.42
C ASN A 114 6.95 43.56 -41.91
N VAL A 115 6.45 44.50 -41.11
CA VAL A 115 6.21 44.24 -39.69
C VAL A 115 4.82 43.61 -39.62
N PRO A 116 4.68 42.29 -39.33
CA PRO A 116 3.37 41.74 -39.04
C PRO A 116 2.78 42.58 -37.91
N SER A 117 1.56 43.10 -38.12
CA SER A 117 0.82 43.88 -37.14
C SER A 117 1.00 43.26 -35.76
N PRO A 118 1.28 44.04 -34.70
CA PRO A 118 1.37 43.50 -33.35
C PRO A 118 0.05 42.78 -33.08
N VAL A 119 0.11 41.45 -33.09
CA VAL A 119 -1.01 40.60 -32.69
C VAL A 119 -1.23 40.98 -31.23
N VAL A 120 -2.24 41.80 -30.99
CA VAL A 120 -2.76 42.07 -29.66
C VAL A 120 -3.25 40.72 -29.18
N VAL A 121 -2.39 39.99 -28.46
CA VAL A 121 -2.77 38.77 -27.77
C VAL A 121 -3.90 39.20 -26.83
N PRO A 122 -5.14 38.73 -27.04
CA PRO A 122 -6.24 39.05 -26.14
C PRO A 122 -5.79 38.69 -24.73
N PRO A 123 -6.05 39.54 -23.71
CA PRO A 123 -5.71 39.21 -22.35
C PRO A 123 -6.31 37.84 -22.04
N THR A 124 -5.44 36.88 -21.69
CA THR A 124 -5.86 35.54 -21.32
C THR A 124 -6.92 35.69 -20.24
N PRO A 125 -8.15 35.20 -20.44
CA PRO A 125 -9.18 35.31 -19.42
C PRO A 125 -8.64 34.73 -18.11
N PRO A 126 -8.89 35.37 -16.96
CA PRO A 126 -8.40 34.87 -15.67
C PRO A 126 -8.87 33.42 -15.53
N SER A 127 -7.91 32.49 -15.38
CA SER A 127 -8.24 31.09 -15.19
C SER A 127 -9.18 30.98 -14.00
N PRO A 128 -10.37 30.37 -14.17
CA PRO A 128 -11.24 30.12 -13.05
C PRO A 128 -10.45 29.33 -12.01
N GLY A 129 -10.39 29.83 -10.78
CA GLY A 129 -9.80 29.08 -9.67
C GLY A 129 -10.46 27.71 -9.56
N MET A 130 -9.72 26.73 -9.07
CA MET A 130 -10.25 25.39 -8.82
C MET A 130 -11.49 25.48 -7.92
N PRO A 131 -12.66 24.96 -8.37
CA PRO A 131 -13.88 24.94 -7.56
C PRO A 131 -13.67 24.25 -6.20
N ASP A 132 -14.38 24.72 -5.19
CA ASP A 132 -14.21 24.24 -3.81
C ASP A 132 -14.59 22.76 -3.65
N ASP A 133 -15.57 22.27 -4.41
CA ASP A 133 -15.98 20.86 -4.41
C ASP A 133 -14.90 19.94 -5.00
N VAL A 134 -14.24 20.38 -6.08
CA VAL A 134 -13.08 19.70 -6.69
C VAL A 134 -11.94 19.66 -5.70
N ARG A 135 -11.59 20.80 -5.10
CA ARG A 135 -10.53 20.88 -4.08
C ARG A 135 -10.82 19.97 -2.90
N ALA A 136 -12.03 20.05 -2.34
CA ALA A 136 -12.43 19.23 -1.20
C ALA A 136 -12.40 17.74 -1.52
N TYR A 137 -12.79 17.33 -2.74
CA TYR A 137 -12.64 15.94 -3.19
C TYR A 137 -11.17 15.50 -3.23
N LEU A 138 -10.30 16.32 -3.83
CA LEU A 138 -8.86 16.02 -3.93
C LEU A 138 -8.18 15.96 -2.55
N GLU A 139 -8.58 16.79 -1.60
CA GLU A 139 -8.10 16.72 -0.21
C GLU A 139 -8.54 15.44 0.51
N ARG A 140 -9.76 14.96 0.25
CA ARG A 140 -10.22 13.66 0.78
C ARG A 140 -9.44 12.51 0.12
N LEU A 141 -9.23 12.58 -1.18
CA LEU A 141 -8.41 11.59 -1.90
C LEU A 141 -6.97 11.55 -1.36
N GLN A 142 -6.35 12.70 -1.09
CA GLN A 142 -5.02 12.78 -0.47
C GLN A 142 -4.96 12.05 0.87
N LYS A 143 -5.99 12.18 1.72
CA LYS A 143 -6.04 11.47 3.02
C LYS A 143 -6.10 9.96 2.83
N ILE A 144 -6.86 9.49 1.85
CA ILE A 144 -6.94 8.07 1.49
C ILE A 144 -5.60 7.58 0.93
N GLU A 145 -4.93 8.40 0.11
CA GLU A 145 -3.63 8.06 -0.47
C GLU A 145 -2.55 7.93 0.60
N ILE A 146 -2.50 8.85 1.57
CA ILE A 146 -1.61 8.75 2.74
C ILE A 146 -1.90 7.46 3.53
N LEU A 147 -3.17 7.12 3.73
CA LEU A 147 -3.56 5.89 4.41
C LEU A 147 -3.07 4.66 3.64
N ARG A 148 -3.29 4.61 2.33
CA ARG A 148 -2.82 3.53 1.45
C ARG A 148 -1.31 3.38 1.53
N LEU A 149 -0.55 4.46 1.36
CA LEU A 149 0.92 4.45 1.42
C LEU A 149 1.44 3.94 2.76
N ASN A 150 0.82 4.34 3.88
CA ASN A 150 1.21 3.85 5.21
C ASN A 150 0.99 2.34 5.36
N GLU A 151 -0.13 1.84 4.84
CA GLU A 151 -0.49 0.42 4.88
C GLU A 151 0.38 -0.41 3.94
N GLU A 152 0.64 0.08 2.73
CA GLU A 152 1.55 -0.55 1.77
C GLU A 152 2.99 -0.58 2.30
N ASP A 153 3.50 0.51 2.90
CA ASP A 153 4.83 0.54 3.52
C ASP A 153 4.91 -0.37 4.76
N ARG A 154 3.86 -0.45 5.57
CA ARG A 154 3.79 -1.41 6.69
C ARG A 154 3.89 -2.84 6.18
N PHE A 155 3.11 -3.19 5.17
CA PHE A 155 3.12 -4.51 4.55
C PHE A 155 4.47 -4.81 3.88
N GLY A 156 4.99 -3.90 3.07
CA GLY A 156 6.26 -4.03 2.36
C GLY A 156 7.48 -4.15 3.26
N ARG A 157 7.45 -3.64 4.51
CA ARG A 157 8.51 -3.88 5.50
C ARG A 157 8.47 -5.30 6.10
N GLN A 158 7.31 -5.91 6.14
CA GLN A 158 7.11 -7.23 6.74
C GLN A 158 7.43 -8.36 5.74
N VAL A 159 7.05 -8.19 4.46
CA VAL A 159 7.19 -9.21 3.42
C VAL A 159 8.63 -9.75 3.24
N PRO A 160 9.70 -8.92 3.13
CA PRO A 160 11.06 -9.43 2.92
C PRO A 160 11.56 -10.31 4.05
N GLN A 161 11.18 -10.00 5.30
CA GLN A 161 11.55 -10.80 6.47
C GLN A 161 10.96 -12.21 6.38
N PHE A 162 9.72 -12.31 5.90
CA PHE A 162 9.04 -13.59 5.72
C PHE A 162 9.59 -14.40 4.55
N LEU A 163 9.87 -13.77 3.41
CA LEU A 163 10.43 -14.46 2.26
C LEU A 163 11.81 -15.04 2.55
N THR A 164 12.64 -14.29 3.28
CA THR A 164 13.95 -14.78 3.74
C THR A 164 13.79 -16.00 4.66
N GLY A 165 12.87 -15.92 5.63
CA GLY A 165 12.58 -17.06 6.52
C GLY A 165 12.00 -18.28 5.80
N MET A 166 11.27 -18.08 4.70
CA MET A 166 10.75 -19.17 3.87
C MET A 166 11.86 -19.91 3.13
N MET A 167 12.80 -19.16 2.55
CA MET A 167 13.95 -19.75 1.85
C MET A 167 14.83 -20.54 2.81
N GLU A 168 15.08 -20.02 4.02
CA GLU A 168 15.81 -20.73 5.07
C GLU A 168 15.11 -22.05 5.43
N TRP A 169 13.80 -22.01 5.67
CA TRP A 169 13.00 -23.21 5.96
C TRP A 169 13.03 -24.23 4.81
N ALA A 170 12.89 -23.76 3.56
CA ALA A 170 12.95 -24.62 2.38
C ALA A 170 14.32 -25.28 2.17
N LEU A 171 15.40 -24.67 2.70
CA LEU A 171 16.75 -25.25 2.69
C LEU A 171 17.03 -26.11 3.92
N SER A 172 16.33 -25.87 5.04
CA SER A 172 16.54 -26.53 6.33
C SER A 172 15.54 -27.66 6.60
N ILE A 173 15.14 -28.43 5.58
CA ILE A 173 14.19 -29.57 5.68
C ILE A 173 14.81 -30.77 6.46
N THR A 174 15.46 -30.50 7.59
CA THR A 174 16.01 -31.46 8.53
C THR A 174 15.21 -31.38 9.84
N GLU A 175 14.34 -32.36 10.05
CA GLU A 175 13.66 -32.85 11.27
C GLU A 175 12.97 -31.90 12.30
N GLU A 176 13.11 -30.56 12.26
CA GLU A 176 12.37 -29.65 13.16
C GLU A 176 11.09 -29.06 12.50
N ASP A 177 10.10 -29.92 12.25
CA ASP A 177 8.84 -29.59 11.57
C ASP A 177 7.99 -28.51 12.27
N GLN A 178 8.10 -28.37 13.60
CA GLN A 178 7.24 -27.43 14.35
C GLN A 178 7.59 -25.96 14.13
N ALA A 179 8.89 -25.62 14.05
CA ALA A 179 9.34 -24.25 13.88
C ALA A 179 8.98 -23.71 12.49
N GLY A 180 9.10 -24.54 11.46
CA GLY A 180 8.69 -24.23 10.10
C GLY A 180 7.20 -23.97 9.97
N GLN A 181 6.38 -24.83 10.59
CA GLN A 181 4.93 -24.67 10.56
C GLN A 181 4.46 -23.38 11.26
N ALA A 182 5.09 -22.99 12.37
CA ALA A 182 4.80 -21.74 13.06
C ALA A 182 5.15 -20.51 12.22
N LYS A 183 6.36 -20.46 11.62
CA LYS A 183 6.78 -19.40 10.69
C LYS A 183 5.80 -19.30 9.51
N MET A 184 5.29 -20.44 9.04
CA MET A 184 4.33 -20.48 7.95
C MET A 184 2.97 -19.87 8.30
N GLN A 185 2.41 -20.28 9.44
CA GLN A 185 1.15 -19.72 9.92
C GLN A 185 1.27 -18.21 10.16
N GLN A 186 2.43 -17.76 10.67
CA GLN A 186 2.73 -16.35 10.83
C GLN A 186 2.72 -15.60 9.49
N MET A 187 3.38 -16.14 8.46
CA MET A 187 3.40 -15.54 7.13
C MET A 187 2.00 -15.43 6.53
N LEU A 188 1.21 -16.52 6.56
CA LEU A 188 -0.17 -16.49 6.06
C LEU A 188 -1.04 -15.48 6.84
N GLY A 189 -0.79 -15.34 8.15
CA GLY A 189 -1.38 -14.31 8.98
C GLY A 189 -1.07 -12.90 8.48
N THR A 190 0.19 -12.61 8.12
CA THR A 190 0.60 -11.31 7.56
C THR A 190 -0.08 -11.02 6.22
N PHE A 191 -0.15 -12.00 5.30
CA PHE A 191 -0.84 -11.80 4.03
C PHE A 191 -2.33 -11.52 4.22
N ARG A 192 -2.98 -12.24 5.15
CA ARG A 192 -4.38 -12.01 5.50
C ARG A 192 -4.60 -10.61 6.09
N GLN A 193 -3.69 -10.16 6.97
CA GLN A 193 -3.73 -8.81 7.53
C GLN A 193 -3.53 -7.74 6.45
N GLY A 194 -2.61 -7.97 5.51
CA GLY A 194 -2.40 -7.07 4.38
C GLY A 194 -3.61 -6.97 3.46
N GLU A 195 -4.24 -8.10 3.15
CA GLU A 195 -5.47 -8.16 2.33
C GLU A 195 -6.62 -7.43 3.03
N GLU A 196 -6.82 -7.67 4.33
CA GLU A 196 -7.84 -6.98 5.13
C GLU A 196 -7.58 -5.48 5.20
N ALA A 197 -6.33 -5.05 5.41
CA ALA A 197 -5.97 -3.64 5.40
C ALA A 197 -6.27 -2.99 4.05
N ALA A 198 -5.89 -3.63 2.94
CA ALA A 198 -6.20 -3.13 1.59
C ALA A 198 -7.71 -3.00 1.35
N HIS A 199 -8.50 -3.98 1.81
CA HIS A 199 -9.97 -3.90 1.76
C HIS A 199 -10.53 -2.75 2.61
N GLN A 200 -9.99 -2.53 3.81
CA GLN A 200 -10.41 -1.44 4.69
C GLN A 200 -10.10 -0.07 4.07
N VAL A 201 -8.93 0.11 3.44
CA VAL A 201 -8.60 1.35 2.71
C VAL A 201 -9.57 1.57 1.56
N GLY A 202 -9.85 0.53 0.76
CA GLY A 202 -10.85 0.61 -0.31
C GLY A 202 -12.24 0.96 0.20
N ALA A 203 -12.69 0.36 1.31
CA ALA A 203 -13.99 0.67 1.91
C ALA A 203 -14.06 2.12 2.41
N ARG A 204 -12.99 2.62 3.04
CA ARG A 204 -12.90 4.02 3.49
C ARG A 204 -12.94 4.99 2.31
N PHE A 205 -12.23 4.68 1.22
CA PHE A 205 -12.29 5.45 -0.01
C PHE A 205 -13.73 5.61 -0.52
N GLU A 206 -14.49 4.52 -0.61
CA GLU A 206 -15.89 4.55 -1.04
C GLU A 206 -16.79 5.35 -0.10
N SER A 207 -16.54 5.30 1.21
CA SER A 207 -17.38 5.99 2.20
C SER A 207 -17.05 7.46 2.38
N GLU A 208 -15.79 7.86 2.22
CA GLU A 208 -15.32 9.21 2.59
C GLU A 208 -15.21 10.15 1.39
N THR A 209 -15.08 9.64 0.15
CA THR A 209 -14.90 10.50 -1.03
C THR A 209 -16.17 11.06 -1.67
N PRO A 210 -17.37 10.48 -1.54
CA PRO A 210 -18.60 11.12 -2.01
C PRO A 210 -18.91 12.46 -1.31
N PRO A 211 -19.56 13.42 -1.99
CA PRO A 211 -19.93 13.43 -3.41
C PRO A 211 -18.70 13.60 -4.32
N VAL A 212 -18.76 13.00 -5.52
CA VAL A 212 -17.69 13.06 -6.53
C VAL A 212 -18.06 14.10 -7.60
N PRO A 213 -17.30 15.20 -7.74
CA PRO A 213 -17.51 16.16 -8.81
C PRO A 213 -17.37 15.52 -10.20
N ASP A 214 -18.11 15.99 -11.19
CA ASP A 214 -18.10 15.40 -12.55
C ASP A 214 -16.70 15.36 -13.16
N VAL A 215 -15.91 16.43 -12.97
CA VAL A 215 -14.53 16.51 -13.45
C VAL A 215 -13.60 15.47 -12.78
N CYS A 216 -13.97 14.97 -11.60
CA CYS A 216 -13.20 13.99 -10.82
C CYS A 216 -13.68 12.54 -11.03
N GLN A 217 -14.76 12.30 -11.78
CA GLN A 217 -15.33 10.95 -11.93
C GLN A 217 -14.33 9.95 -12.50
N ARG A 218 -13.57 10.34 -13.53
CA ARG A 218 -12.59 9.43 -14.15
C ARG A 218 -11.47 9.06 -13.17
N LEU A 219 -10.86 10.06 -12.52
CA LEU A 219 -9.89 9.86 -11.45
C LEU A 219 -10.44 8.91 -10.36
N HIS A 220 -11.68 9.13 -9.92
CA HIS A 220 -12.33 8.30 -8.92
C HIS A 220 -12.45 6.83 -9.34
N LEU A 221 -12.90 6.56 -10.57
CA LEU A 221 -13.05 5.21 -11.10
C LEU A 221 -11.71 4.51 -11.27
N THR A 222 -10.70 5.22 -11.79
CA THR A 222 -9.36 4.66 -11.98
C THR A 222 -8.70 4.33 -10.64
N TYR A 223 -8.81 5.24 -9.66
CA TYR A 223 -8.27 5.01 -8.33
C TYR A 223 -9.01 3.87 -7.59
N ARG A 224 -10.33 3.76 -7.72
CA ARG A 224 -11.10 2.60 -7.25
C ARG A 224 -10.54 1.30 -7.81
N ALA A 225 -10.31 1.25 -9.12
CA ALA A 225 -9.78 0.08 -9.79
C ALA A 225 -8.36 -0.25 -9.30
N ALA A 226 -7.54 0.76 -8.99
CA ALA A 226 -6.23 0.56 -8.37
C ALA A 226 -6.36 -0.10 -6.98
N MET A 227 -7.28 0.37 -6.13
CA MET A 227 -7.49 -0.21 -4.78
C MET A 227 -7.97 -1.67 -4.85
N GLN A 228 -8.83 -1.98 -5.81
CA GLN A 228 -9.28 -3.36 -6.06
C GLN A 228 -8.14 -4.25 -6.58
N SER A 229 -7.27 -3.71 -7.44
CA SER A 229 -6.06 -4.42 -7.88
C SER A 229 -5.13 -4.71 -6.72
N TRP A 230 -4.95 -3.75 -5.81
CA TRP A 230 -4.06 -3.91 -4.67
C TRP A 230 -4.47 -5.09 -3.77
N SER A 231 -5.74 -5.15 -3.36
CA SER A 231 -6.25 -6.26 -2.55
C SER A 231 -6.20 -7.59 -3.30
N ALA A 232 -6.58 -7.58 -4.59
CA ALA A 232 -6.51 -8.77 -5.44
C ALA A 232 -5.08 -9.31 -5.56
N THR A 233 -4.08 -8.43 -5.68
CA THR A 233 -2.67 -8.80 -5.75
C THR A 233 -2.21 -9.48 -4.48
N ILE A 234 -2.48 -8.92 -3.31
CA ILE A 234 -2.11 -9.53 -2.02
C ILE A 234 -2.75 -10.93 -1.89
N GLY A 235 -4.04 -11.04 -2.23
CA GLY A 235 -4.75 -12.32 -2.22
C GLY A 235 -4.19 -13.34 -3.22
N GLN A 236 -3.75 -12.91 -4.40
CA GLN A 236 -3.10 -13.78 -5.39
C GLN A 236 -1.76 -14.31 -4.89
N ILE A 237 -0.94 -13.45 -4.28
CA ILE A 237 0.35 -13.85 -3.70
C ILE A 237 0.11 -14.87 -2.56
N SER A 238 -0.84 -14.58 -1.67
CA SER A 238 -1.22 -15.49 -0.58
C SER A 238 -1.62 -16.88 -1.10
N ARG A 239 -2.47 -16.94 -2.14
CA ARG A 239 -2.88 -18.21 -2.77
C ARG A 239 -1.70 -18.93 -3.43
N ALA A 240 -0.83 -18.22 -4.13
CA ALA A 240 0.35 -18.81 -4.77
C ALA A 240 1.31 -19.40 -3.73
N LEU A 241 1.48 -18.74 -2.58
CA LEU A 241 2.25 -19.27 -1.46
C LEU A 241 1.63 -20.56 -0.91
N VAL A 242 0.33 -20.55 -0.59
CA VAL A 242 -0.39 -21.74 -0.11
C VAL A 242 -0.28 -22.91 -1.10
N GLN A 243 -0.41 -22.65 -2.40
CA GLN A 243 -0.29 -23.67 -3.44
C GLN A 243 1.13 -24.24 -3.56
N GLY A 244 2.15 -23.38 -3.58
CA GLY A 244 3.54 -23.83 -3.63
C GLY A 244 3.90 -24.71 -2.44
N LEU A 245 3.38 -24.38 -1.25
CA LEU A 245 3.59 -25.17 -0.05
C LEU A 245 2.93 -26.55 -0.10
N ALA A 246 1.68 -26.62 -0.59
CA ALA A 246 1.01 -27.89 -0.80
C ALA A 246 1.78 -28.81 -1.76
N GLN A 247 2.57 -28.21 -2.66
CA GLN A 247 3.43 -28.91 -3.64
C GLN A 247 4.89 -29.04 -3.18
N GLN A 248 5.23 -28.64 -1.95
CA GLN A 248 6.59 -28.61 -1.42
C GLN A 248 7.59 -27.84 -2.32
N THR A 249 7.08 -26.91 -3.12
CA THR A 249 7.85 -26.13 -4.09
C THR A 249 7.57 -24.64 -3.86
N PRO A 250 8.46 -23.91 -3.17
CA PRO A 250 8.23 -22.49 -2.90
C PRO A 250 8.11 -21.73 -4.23
N PRO A 251 7.14 -20.81 -4.36
CA PRO A 251 7.01 -20.00 -5.57
C PRO A 251 8.24 -19.10 -5.76
N ASP A 252 8.68 -18.94 -7.00
CA ASP A 252 9.77 -18.00 -7.34
C ASP A 252 9.38 -16.57 -6.88
N PRO A 253 10.13 -15.94 -5.96
CA PRO A 253 9.86 -14.59 -5.50
C PRO A 253 9.77 -13.57 -6.64
N LYS A 254 10.57 -13.76 -7.71
CA LYS A 254 10.53 -12.89 -8.89
C LYS A 254 9.28 -13.09 -9.73
N ALA A 255 8.71 -14.30 -9.74
CA ALA A 255 7.44 -14.56 -10.41
C ALA A 255 6.29 -13.92 -9.62
N LEU A 256 6.29 -14.03 -8.30
CA LEU A 256 5.32 -13.37 -7.42
C LEU A 256 5.31 -11.85 -7.59
N GLY A 257 6.50 -11.22 -7.64
CA GLY A 257 6.63 -9.78 -7.86
C GLY A 257 6.05 -9.33 -9.18
N ARG A 258 6.35 -10.05 -10.28
CA ARG A 258 5.86 -9.71 -11.62
C ARG A 258 4.36 -9.94 -11.79
N GLN A 259 3.82 -11.00 -11.19
CA GLN A 259 2.41 -11.35 -11.36
C GLN A 259 1.47 -10.38 -10.62
N GLY A 260 1.92 -9.83 -9.50
CA GLY A 260 1.10 -8.98 -8.65
C GLY A 260 1.12 -7.48 -8.98
N SER A 261 2.26 -6.94 -9.39
CA SER A 261 2.48 -5.48 -9.39
C SER A 261 1.97 -4.78 -10.64
N GLY A 262 2.11 -5.38 -11.83
CA GLY A 262 1.93 -4.66 -13.10
C GLY A 262 0.56 -4.00 -13.27
N ALA A 263 -0.53 -4.73 -13.04
CA ALA A 263 -1.88 -4.18 -13.19
C ALA A 263 -2.23 -3.15 -12.11
N TYR A 264 -1.64 -3.27 -10.93
CA TYR A 264 -1.83 -2.31 -9.84
C TYR A 264 -1.10 -1.00 -10.14
N GLU A 265 0.18 -1.09 -10.49
CA GLU A 265 1.03 0.07 -10.79
C GLU A 265 0.55 0.82 -12.03
N GLU A 266 0.07 0.12 -13.06
CA GLU A 266 -0.55 0.74 -14.23
C GLU A 266 -1.72 1.63 -13.82
N ARG A 267 -2.64 1.10 -12.99
CA ARG A 267 -3.83 1.84 -12.55
C ARG A 267 -3.48 3.03 -11.65
N LEU A 268 -2.44 2.92 -10.81
CA LEU A 268 -1.94 4.08 -10.06
C LEU A 268 -1.40 5.16 -11.01
N ARG A 269 -0.63 4.77 -12.02
CA ARG A 269 -0.10 5.72 -13.02
C ARG A 269 -1.19 6.38 -13.84
N GLU A 270 -2.21 5.64 -14.23
CA GLU A 270 -3.39 6.20 -14.89
C GLU A 270 -4.10 7.20 -13.97
N ALA A 271 -4.29 6.86 -12.68
CA ALA A 271 -4.90 7.76 -11.70
C ALA A 271 -4.06 9.03 -11.48
N GLU A 272 -2.74 8.92 -11.43
CA GLU A 272 -1.83 10.08 -11.35
C GLU A 272 -1.94 10.99 -12.59
N GLY A 273 -2.07 10.38 -13.78
CA GLY A 273 -2.33 11.10 -15.02
C GLY A 273 -3.64 11.91 -14.96
N GLU A 274 -4.71 11.30 -14.45
CA GLU A 274 -6.00 11.98 -14.26
C GLU A 274 -5.92 13.11 -13.21
N LEU A 275 -5.21 12.89 -12.09
CA LEU A 275 -4.95 13.92 -11.08
C LEU A 275 -4.23 15.13 -11.69
N THR A 276 -3.16 14.86 -12.43
CA THR A 276 -2.37 15.88 -13.12
C THR A 276 -3.22 16.66 -14.12
N ALA A 277 -4.07 15.97 -14.89
CA ALA A 277 -4.97 16.60 -15.86
C ALA A 277 -6.00 17.52 -15.19
N ILE A 278 -6.58 17.10 -14.05
CA ILE A 278 -7.51 17.93 -13.27
C ILE A 278 -6.80 19.18 -12.74
N CYS A 279 -5.62 19.04 -12.12
CA CYS A 279 -4.86 20.17 -11.61
C CYS A 279 -4.46 21.15 -12.73
N ALA A 280 -4.01 20.64 -13.87
CA ALA A 280 -3.63 21.44 -15.04
C ALA A 280 -4.81 22.26 -15.59
N ARG A 281 -6.02 21.71 -15.60
CA ARG A 281 -7.25 22.42 -16.06
C ARG A 281 -7.50 23.73 -15.30
N TYR A 282 -7.09 23.79 -14.03
CA TYR A 282 -7.25 24.95 -13.17
C TYR A 282 -5.96 25.74 -12.95
N ASN A 283 -4.90 25.44 -13.73
CA ASN A 283 -3.57 26.05 -13.59
C ASN A 283 -2.98 25.93 -12.17
N VAL A 284 -3.22 24.79 -11.51
CA VAL A 284 -2.69 24.46 -10.18
C VAL A 284 -1.69 23.31 -10.31
N ARG A 285 -0.63 23.29 -9.52
CA ARG A 285 0.27 22.14 -9.42
C ARG A 285 -0.31 21.10 -8.46
N PRO A 286 -0.24 19.79 -8.77
CA PRO A 286 -0.55 18.75 -7.79
C PRO A 286 0.26 18.95 -6.51
N TRP A 287 -0.38 18.73 -5.35
CA TRP A 287 0.26 18.81 -4.03
C TRP A 287 0.39 17.44 -3.34
N PHE A 288 0.01 16.38 -4.05
CA PHE A 288 0.24 14.99 -3.70
C PHE A 288 0.34 14.19 -5.00
N HIS A 289 0.86 12.97 -4.88
CA HIS A 289 1.03 12.03 -5.99
C HIS A 289 0.37 10.70 -5.66
N ILE A 290 -0.08 10.01 -6.69
CA ILE A 290 -0.66 8.66 -6.65
C ILE A 290 0.38 7.70 -7.24
N GLU A 291 1.25 7.16 -6.39
CA GLU A 291 2.38 6.33 -6.83
C GLU A 291 2.59 5.12 -5.92
N PRO A 292 3.07 3.97 -6.44
CA PRO A 292 3.44 2.85 -5.60
C PRO A 292 4.54 3.27 -4.60
N VAL A 293 4.65 2.56 -3.47
CA VAL A 293 5.72 2.86 -2.51
C VAL A 293 7.08 2.69 -3.21
N PRO A 294 8.06 3.63 -3.06
CA PRO A 294 9.31 3.64 -3.84
C PRO A 294 10.22 2.41 -3.71
N ARG A 295 9.85 1.42 -2.90
CA ARG A 295 10.68 0.26 -2.58
C ARG A 295 10.52 -0.93 -3.54
N GLY A 296 9.97 -0.75 -4.74
CA GLY A 296 9.79 -1.87 -5.70
C GLY A 296 8.43 -2.55 -5.59
N GLY A 297 7.37 -1.75 -5.45
CA GLY A 297 5.99 -2.24 -5.42
C GLY A 297 5.62 -3.00 -4.14
N ILE A 298 4.51 -3.74 -4.20
CA ILE A 298 3.85 -4.40 -3.05
C ILE A 298 4.78 -5.35 -2.27
N LEU A 299 5.78 -5.92 -2.94
CA LEU A 299 6.69 -6.89 -2.32
C LEU A 299 8.04 -6.30 -1.89
N GLY A 300 8.38 -5.09 -2.31
CA GLY A 300 9.60 -4.41 -1.86
C GLY A 300 10.90 -4.85 -2.55
N PHE A 301 10.84 -5.33 -3.80
CA PHE A 301 12.01 -5.74 -4.59
C PHE A 301 11.82 -5.60 -6.10
#